data_AF-A0A4Q3JC61-F1
#
_entry.id   AF-A0A4Q3JC61-F1
#
_cell.length_a   1.000
_cell.length_b   1.000
_cell.length_c   1.000
_cell.angle_alpha   90.00
_cell.angle_beta   90.00
_cell.angle_gamma   90.00
#
_symmetry.space_group_name_H-M   'P 1'
#
loop_
_entity.id
_entity.type
_entity.pdbx_description
1 polymer ?
#
loop_
_entity_poly.entity_id
_entity_poly.type
_entity_poly.pdbx_seq_one_letter_code
_entity_poly.pdbx_strand_id
1 'polypeptide(L)'
;MSRATSRPSSLRGWRRALASTAPASTWVLRLVVGGILVSEGIQKFLFPAELGAGRFSRIGLPAPDLLAPFVALVEIGGGAALVLGLVTRLVAAPLLVSMLVAITSTKLVTL
;
A
#
# COMPACT_ATOMS: atom_id res chain seq x y z
N MET A 1 9.65 19.43 -52.53
CA MET A 1 10.34 18.28 -51.89
C MET A 1 10.20 18.40 -50.37
N SER A 2 9.26 17.66 -49.78
CA SER A 2 8.91 17.72 -48.35
C SER A 2 9.64 16.62 -47.57
N ARG A 3 10.53 16.97 -46.65
CA ARG A 3 11.20 16.01 -45.75
C ARG A 3 10.37 15.86 -44.48
N ALA A 4 9.64 14.74 -44.39
CA ALA A 4 8.96 14.33 -43.17
C ALA A 4 10.00 13.95 -42.09
N THR A 5 10.11 14.76 -41.06
CA THR A 5 10.93 14.47 -39.87
C THR A 5 10.18 13.48 -38.97
N SER A 6 10.47 12.19 -39.11
CA SER A 6 9.93 11.14 -38.25
C SER A 6 10.54 11.21 -36.84
N ARG A 7 9.83 11.84 -35.90
CA ARG A 7 10.22 11.90 -34.48
C ARG A 7 10.13 10.49 -33.83
N PRO A 8 11.20 9.98 -33.18
CA PRO A 8 11.22 8.65 -32.59
C PRO A 8 10.13 8.47 -31.52
N SER A 9 9.42 7.35 -31.59
CA SER A 9 8.22 7.02 -30.80
C SER A 9 8.49 6.57 -29.37
N SER A 10 9.73 6.20 -29.03
CA SER A 10 10.10 5.61 -27.75
C SER A 10 9.99 6.58 -26.56
N LEU A 11 10.24 7.87 -26.76
CA LEU A 11 10.22 8.88 -25.69
C LEU A 11 8.80 9.25 -25.21
N ARG A 12 7.76 8.87 -25.98
CA ARG A 12 6.35 9.15 -25.63
C ARG A 12 5.80 8.19 -24.56
N GLY A 13 6.24 6.93 -24.55
CA GLY A 13 5.78 5.94 -23.59
C GLY A 13 6.15 6.29 -22.14
N TRP A 14 7.41 6.68 -21.93
CA TRP A 14 7.93 7.08 -20.62
C TRP A 14 7.26 8.34 -20.07
N ARG A 15 7.01 9.34 -20.94
CA ARG A 15 6.27 10.55 -20.54
C ARG A 15 4.83 10.26 -20.14
N ARG A 16 4.15 9.28 -20.77
CA ARG A 16 2.78 8.88 -20.37
C ARG A 16 2.75 8.05 -19.09
N ALA A 17 3.79 7.27 -18.82
CA ALA A 17 3.92 6.55 -17.55
C ALA A 17 4.17 7.49 -16.36
N LEU A 18 4.80 8.65 -16.60
CA LEU A 18 5.11 9.66 -15.59
C LEU A 18 4.09 10.82 -15.54
N ALA A 19 3.36 11.09 -16.63
CA ALA A 19 2.32 12.11 -16.66
C ALA A 19 1.03 11.57 -16.03
N SER A 20 0.82 11.88 -14.75
CA SER A 20 -0.44 11.65 -14.07
C SER A 20 -1.40 12.79 -14.41
N THR A 21 -2.34 12.56 -15.33
CA THR A 21 -3.53 13.41 -15.51
C THR A 21 -4.60 13.11 -14.45
N ALA A 22 -4.17 12.75 -13.25
CA ALA A 22 -5.08 12.31 -12.20
C ALA A 22 -5.92 13.49 -11.70
N PRO A 23 -7.25 13.36 -11.66
CA PRO A 23 -8.12 14.39 -11.12
C PRO A 23 -7.78 14.68 -9.65
N ALA A 24 -8.10 15.88 -9.16
CA ALA A 24 -7.89 16.28 -7.76
C ALA A 24 -8.46 15.28 -6.73
N SER A 25 -9.50 14.53 -7.10
CA SER A 25 -10.07 13.44 -6.28
C SER A 25 -9.05 12.33 -5.93
N THR A 26 -8.04 12.12 -6.76
CA THR A 26 -6.99 11.12 -6.51
C THR A 26 -6.12 11.51 -5.31
N TRP A 27 -5.92 12.81 -5.06
CA TRP A 27 -5.22 13.28 -3.87
C TRP A 27 -6.01 13.00 -2.60
N VAL A 28 -7.33 13.22 -2.62
CA VAL A 28 -8.21 12.92 -1.47
C VAL A 28 -8.14 11.44 -1.12
N LEU A 29 -8.25 10.56 -2.12
CA LEU A 29 -8.12 9.11 -1.93
C LEU A 29 -6.77 8.73 -1.32
N ARG A 30 -5.67 9.36 -1.77
CA ARG A 30 -4.33 9.09 -1.24
C ARG A 30 -4.19 9.50 0.22
N LEU A 31 -4.68 10.69 0.56
CA LEU A 31 -4.62 11.19 1.94
C LEU A 31 -5.45 10.30 2.87
N VAL A 32 -6.67 9.95 2.48
CA VAL A 32 -7.57 9.14 3.30
C VAL A 32 -7.02 7.72 3.46
N VAL A 33 -6.73 7.02 2.37
CA VAL A 33 -6.28 5.62 2.42
C VAL A 33 -4.90 5.53 3.07
N GLY A 34 -3.97 6.40 2.68
CA GLY A 34 -2.63 6.41 3.26
C GLY A 34 -2.63 6.78 4.73
N GLY A 35 -3.45 7.76 5.14
CA GLY A 35 -3.63 8.12 6.55
C GLY A 35 -4.21 6.99 7.40
N ILE A 36 -5.21 6.26 6.88
CA ILE A 36 -5.78 5.09 7.55
C ILE A 36 -4.71 4.02 7.76
N LEU A 37 -3.92 3.70 6.73
CA LEU A 37 -2.86 2.68 6.83
C LEU A 37 -1.75 3.06 7.81
N VAL A 38 -1.32 4.33 7.81
CA VAL A 38 -0.34 4.82 8.80
C VAL A 38 -0.91 4.67 10.22
N SER A 39 -2.16 5.06 10.42
CA SER A 39 -2.83 4.92 11.71
C SER A 39 -2.92 3.46 12.16
N GLU A 40 -3.39 2.56 11.29
CA GLU A 40 -3.49 1.11 11.55
C GLU A 40 -2.13 0.46 11.87
N GLY A 41 -1.07 0.88 11.18
CA GLY A 41 0.27 0.38 11.46
C GLY A 41 0.81 0.89 12.80
N ILE A 42 0.60 2.16 13.13
CA ILE A 42 1.00 2.72 14.45
C ILE A 42 0.24 2.02 15.59
N GLN A 43 -1.05 1.76 15.40
CA GLN A 43 -1.88 1.09 16.40
C GLN A 43 -1.40 -0.33 16.75
N LYS A 44 -0.76 -1.04 15.81
CA LYS A 44 -0.16 -2.37 16.09
C LYS A 44 1.02 -2.31 17.06
N PHE A 45 1.72 -1.17 17.14
CA PHE A 45 2.77 -0.93 18.12
C PHE A 45 2.23 -0.37 19.45
N LEU A 46 1.21 0.50 19.39
CA LEU A 46 0.61 1.08 20.59
C LEU A 46 -0.26 0.08 21.36
N PHE A 47 -0.97 -0.79 20.64
CA PHE A 47 -1.90 -1.77 21.20
C PHE A 47 -1.54 -3.19 20.73
N PRO A 48 -0.36 -3.72 21.08
CA PRO A 48 0.13 -4.99 20.56
C PRO A 48 -0.74 -6.18 20.97
N ALA A 49 -1.38 -6.14 22.15
CA ALA A 49 -2.26 -7.19 22.63
C ALA A 49 -3.61 -7.25 21.88
N GLU A 50 -4.14 -6.10 21.47
CA GLU A 50 -5.49 -5.98 20.90
C GLU A 50 -5.48 -5.94 19.37
N LEU A 51 -4.44 -5.32 18.78
CA LEU A 51 -4.36 -5.01 17.35
C LEU A 51 -3.10 -5.56 16.68
N GLY A 52 -2.02 -5.78 17.44
CA GLY A 52 -0.75 -6.35 16.95
C GLY A 52 -0.63 -7.87 17.16
N ALA A 53 0.47 -8.30 17.78
CA ALA A 53 0.82 -9.71 17.97
C ALA A 53 -0.25 -10.53 18.72
N GLY A 54 -0.90 -9.93 19.73
CA GLY A 54 -1.98 -10.60 20.47
C GLY A 54 -3.20 -10.89 19.59
N ARG A 55 -3.53 -9.99 18.66
CA ARG A 55 -4.58 -10.24 17.65
C ARG A 55 -4.15 -11.31 16.67
N PHE A 56 -2.91 -11.25 16.20
CA PHE A 56 -2.35 -12.19 15.22
C PHE A 56 -2.29 -13.62 15.78
N SER A 57 -1.99 -13.75 17.07
CA SER A 57 -2.06 -15.02 17.79
C SER A 57 -3.49 -15.57 17.86
N ARG A 58 -4.50 -14.73 18.13
CA ARG A 58 -5.91 -15.15 18.21
C ARG A 58 -6.47 -15.64 16.87
N ILE A 59 -6.00 -15.09 15.76
CA ILE A 59 -6.38 -15.51 14.40
C ILE A 59 -5.52 -16.64 13.84
N GLY A 60 -4.60 -17.20 14.65
CA GLY A 60 -3.80 -18.37 14.26
C GLY A 60 -2.68 -18.08 13.25
N LEU A 61 -2.21 -16.83 13.14
CA LEU A 61 -1.08 -16.52 12.27
C LEU A 61 0.23 -17.11 12.83
N PRO A 62 1.10 -17.68 11.97
CA PRO A 62 2.40 -18.21 12.41
C PRO A 62 3.33 -17.06 12.81
N ALA A 63 4.14 -17.25 13.85
CA ALA A 63 5.10 -16.24 14.33
C ALA A 63 4.50 -14.82 14.49
N PRO A 64 3.43 -14.65 15.29
CA PRO A 64 2.70 -13.39 15.41
C PRO A 64 3.58 -12.22 15.90
N ASP A 65 4.57 -12.52 16.74
CA ASP A 65 5.54 -11.54 17.27
C ASP A 65 6.49 -10.99 16.20
N LEU A 66 6.66 -11.70 15.08
CA LEU A 66 7.44 -11.24 13.93
C LEU A 66 6.55 -10.62 12.84
N LEU A 67 5.41 -11.25 12.56
CA LEU A 67 4.50 -10.79 11.52
C LEU A 67 3.83 -9.47 11.87
N ALA A 68 3.41 -9.26 13.12
CA ALA A 68 2.75 -8.03 13.54
C ALA A 68 3.63 -6.77 13.33
N PRO A 69 4.88 -6.70 13.82
CA PRO A 69 5.74 -5.54 13.58
C PRO A 69 6.14 -5.41 12.11
N PHE A 70 6.29 -6.52 11.37
CA PHE A 70 6.56 -6.47 9.93
C PHE A 70 5.41 -5.82 9.15
N VAL A 71 4.17 -6.27 9.38
CA VAL A 71 2.96 -5.70 8.75
C VAL A 71 2.81 -4.23 9.13
N ALA A 72 3.01 -3.90 10.41
CA ALA A 72 2.93 -2.53 10.89
C ALA A 72 3.94 -1.59 10.17
N LEU A 73 5.18 -2.05 9.96
CA LEU A 73 6.19 -1.28 9.23
C LEU A 73 5.81 -1.07 7.76
N VAL A 74 5.28 -2.11 7.12
CA VAL A 74 4.80 -2.05 5.73
C VAL A 74 3.63 -1.08 5.59
N GLU A 75 2.68 -1.09 6.53
CA GLU A 75 1.52 -0.19 6.53
C GLU A 75 1.91 1.27 6.78
N ILE A 76 2.83 1.53 7.72
CA ILE A 76 3.34 2.88 7.99
C ILE A 76 4.14 3.40 6.79
N GLY A 77 5.14 2.64 6.34
CA GLY A 77 6.00 3.04 5.24
C GLY A 77 5.22 3.19 3.93
N GLY A 78 4.32 2.24 3.66
CA GLY A 78 3.48 2.26 2.48
C GLY A 78 2.42 3.34 2.52
N GLY A 79 1.72 3.51 3.64
CA GLY A 79 0.75 4.58 3.82
C GLY A 79 1.37 5.97 3.70
N ALA A 80 2.54 6.18 4.30
CA ALA A 80 3.29 7.44 4.17
C ALA A 80 3.74 7.70 2.72
N ALA A 81 4.27 6.69 2.02
CA ALA A 81 4.64 6.83 0.61
C ALA A 81 3.42 7.13 -0.28
N LEU A 82 2.26 6.56 0.04
CA LEU A 82 1.00 6.78 -0.68
C LEU A 82 0.47 8.22 -0.48
N VAL A 83 0.58 8.76 0.73
CA VAL A 83 0.32 10.18 1.05
C VAL A 83 1.26 11.10 0.27
N LEU A 84 2.57 10.78 0.26
CA LEU A 84 3.59 11.58 -0.44
C LEU A 84 3.53 11.44 -1.98
N GLY A 85 2.71 10.51 -2.50
CA GLY A 85 2.60 10.27 -3.94
C GLY A 85 3.84 9.63 -4.57
N LEU A 86 4.72 9.05 -3.75
CA LEU A 86 5.97 8.41 -4.17
C LEU A 86 5.71 6.92 -4.50
N VAL A 87 6.14 6.48 -5.68
CA VAL A 87 6.22 5.04 -6.06
C VAL A 87 4.96 4.22 -5.73
N THR A 88 3.77 4.82 -5.90
CA THR A 88 2.49 4.24 -5.44
C THR A 88 2.19 2.86 -6.05
N ARG A 89 2.72 2.55 -7.24
CA ARG A 89 2.57 1.22 -7.87
C ARG A 89 3.34 0.12 -7.16
N LEU A 90 4.54 0.37 -6.64
CA LEU A 90 5.30 -0.66 -5.91
C LEU A 90 4.80 -0.81 -4.48
N VAL A 91 4.30 0.27 -3.88
CA VAL A 91 3.74 0.29 -2.54
C VAL A 91 2.36 -0.37 -2.46
N ALA A 92 1.57 -0.30 -3.54
CA ALA A 92 0.27 -0.95 -3.60
C ALA A 92 0.34 -2.48 -3.46
N ALA A 93 1.40 -3.12 -3.97
CA ALA A 93 1.54 -4.58 -3.91
C ALA A 93 1.63 -5.12 -2.47
N PRO A 94 2.54 -4.66 -1.59
CA PRO A 94 2.60 -5.13 -0.21
C PRO A 94 1.37 -4.72 0.61
N LEU A 95 0.73 -3.58 0.31
CA LEU A 95 -0.53 -3.17 0.95
C LEU A 95 -1.71 -4.06 0.54
N LEU A 96 -1.76 -4.49 -0.73
CA LEU A 96 -2.76 -5.46 -1.18
C LEU A 96 -2.54 -6.83 -0.54
N VAL A 97 -1.28 -7.24 -0.40
CA VAL A 97 -0.94 -8.49 0.30
C VAL A 97 -1.35 -8.42 1.78
N SER A 98 -1.09 -7.32 2.48
CA SER A 98 -1.51 -7.20 3.89
C SER A 98 -3.03 -7.26 4.05
N MET A 99 -3.79 -6.65 3.13
CA MET A 99 -5.25 -6.75 3.10
C MET A 99 -5.74 -8.16 2.76
N LEU A 100 -5.10 -8.86 1.81
CA LEU A 100 -5.42 -10.25 1.50
C LEU A 100 -5.15 -11.18 2.69
N VAL A 101 -4.01 -11.01 3.36
CA VAL A 101 -3.69 -11.75 4.60
C VAL A 101 -4.75 -11.47 5.66
N ALA A 102 -5.12 -10.21 5.89
CA ALA A 102 -6.14 -9.84 6.87
C ALA A 102 -7.52 -10.47 6.56
N ILE A 103 -7.94 -10.46 5.30
CA ILE A 103 -9.22 -11.05 4.88
C ILE A 103 -9.18 -12.58 5.02
N THR A 104 -8.13 -13.22 4.52
CA THR A 104 -7.99 -14.68 4.59
C THR A 104 -7.92 -15.16 6.04
N SER A 105 -7.14 -14.47 6.88
CA SER A 105 -6.98 -14.85 8.29
C SER A 105 -8.21 -14.60 9.16
N THR A 106 -9.07 -13.64 8.80
CA THR A 106 -10.26 -13.30 9.63
C THR A 106 -11.56 -13.90 9.09
N LYS A 107 -11.67 -14.13 7.78
CA LYS A 107 -12.92 -14.57 7.14
C LYS A 107 -12.87 -16.00 6.59
N LEU A 108 -11.70 -16.53 6.21
CA LEU A 108 -11.59 -17.90 5.71
C LEU A 108 -11.19 -18.91 6.79
N VAL A 109 -10.43 -18.49 7.80
CA VAL A 109 -10.06 -19.36 8.93
C VAL A 109 -11.20 -19.54 9.95
N THR A 110 -12.17 -18.63 9.97
CA THR A 110 -13.30 -18.66 10.93
C THR A 110 -14.56 -19.37 10.37
N LEU A 111 -14.55 -19.79 9.10
CA LEU A 111 -15.59 -20.64 8.49
C LEU A 111 -15.18 -22.11 8.57
#